data_AF-A0A517MLV7-F1
#
_entry.id   AF-A0A517MLV7-F1
#
_cell.length_a   1.000
_cell.length_b   1.000
_cell.length_c   1.000
_cell.angle_alpha   90.00
_cell.angle_beta   90.00
_cell.angle_gamma   90.00
#
_symmetry.space_group_name_H-M   'P 1'
#
loop_
_entity.id
_entity.type
_entity.pdbx_description
1 polymer ?
#
loop_
_entity_poly.entity_id
_entity_poly.type
_entity_poly.pdbx_seq_one_letter_code
_entity_poly.pdbx_strand_id
1 'polypeptide(L)'
;MISKHLPAGLMTIFLLWNVSPSSAIEKSDVPADQEQQTLQMVERHLPELTKMLAFLRTNTPREYERAIRDLNRKARRLAFSRERGEAFFENELRIIKIETQVDLATAKLRLNDDVSLRKQLRENIVQLQRLKAERLRLERELVEKRISKLNSQLESIDQRIEEFDTNGALVAEQAYRIQLRRARRLNGANKTNPSDSRKRENKPAAPPAKSSDTPASDKPSQSSSPTLPPGSPQS
;
A
#
# COMPACT_ATOMS: atom_id res chain seq x y z
N MET A 1 47.85 27.94 17.32
CA MET A 1 46.45 28.43 17.30
C MET A 1 45.51 27.27 16.99
N ILE A 2 44.25 27.34 17.42
CA ILE A 2 43.29 26.22 17.35
C ILE A 2 42.06 26.67 16.55
N SER A 3 41.63 25.85 15.59
CA SER A 3 40.20 25.61 15.40
C SER A 3 39.98 24.17 14.92
N LYS A 4 38.84 23.59 15.32
CA LYS A 4 38.38 22.25 14.94
C LYS A 4 36.90 22.38 14.61
N HIS A 5 36.47 21.92 13.44
CA HIS A 5 35.05 21.72 13.15
C HIS A 5 34.81 20.33 12.59
N LEU A 6 34.31 19.44 13.44
CA LEU A 6 33.53 18.28 13.02
C LEU A 6 32.07 18.73 12.87
N PRO A 7 31.31 18.23 11.88
CA PRO A 7 29.86 18.41 11.85
C PRO A 7 29.21 17.62 12.99
N ALA A 8 28.28 18.25 13.73
CA ALA A 8 27.49 17.61 14.75
C ALA A 8 26.31 16.83 14.13
N GLY A 9 25.97 15.66 14.67
CA GLY A 9 24.87 14.84 14.11
C GLY A 9 24.58 13.49 14.78
N LEU A 10 24.91 13.29 16.06
CA LEU A 10 24.68 12.01 16.78
C LEU A 10 24.23 12.24 18.25
N MET A 11 23.07 12.87 18.41
CA MET A 11 22.36 13.18 19.67
C MET A 11 20.87 13.41 19.32
N THR A 12 19.82 12.99 20.06
CA THR A 12 19.72 12.26 21.34
C THR A 12 18.39 11.49 21.39
N ILE A 13 18.35 10.18 21.66
CA ILE A 13 17.13 9.50 22.18
C ILE A 13 17.51 8.37 23.17
N PHE A 14 17.76 8.73 24.42
CA PHE A 14 17.50 7.86 25.57
C PHE A 14 17.37 8.71 26.85
N LEU A 15 16.39 8.38 27.70
CA LEU A 15 16.14 8.98 29.03
C LEU A 15 16.03 10.52 29.07
N LEU A 16 14.79 11.01 29.12
CA LEU A 16 14.47 12.07 30.09
C LEU A 16 13.59 11.47 31.19
N TRP A 17 13.85 11.92 32.40
CA TRP A 17 13.27 11.45 33.66
C TRP A 17 11.94 12.17 33.91
N ASN A 18 10.85 11.43 34.16
CA ASN A 18 9.61 12.00 34.69
C ASN A 18 8.92 10.99 35.61
N VAL A 19 9.32 11.01 36.89
CA VAL A 19 8.66 10.23 37.95
C VAL A 19 7.51 11.08 38.48
N SER A 20 6.30 10.83 37.98
CA SER A 20 5.07 11.39 38.52
C SER A 20 4.29 10.31 39.28
N PRO A 21 4.21 10.37 40.63
CA PRO A 21 3.43 9.45 41.43
C PRO A 21 1.98 9.97 41.56
N SER A 22 1.08 9.48 40.71
CA SER A 22 -0.37 9.66 40.90
C SER A 22 -1.14 8.40 40.50
N SER A 23 -2.31 8.22 41.09
CA SER A 23 -3.02 6.95 41.19
C SER A 23 -4.09 6.74 40.13
N ALA A 24 -3.88 5.75 39.27
CA ALA A 24 -4.95 4.98 38.63
C ALA A 24 -4.41 3.60 38.19
N ILE A 25 -5.22 2.55 38.30
CA ILE A 25 -5.01 1.29 37.59
C ILE A 25 -5.80 1.41 36.28
N GLU A 26 -5.22 2.11 35.30
CA GLU A 26 -5.79 2.14 33.96
C GLU A 26 -5.58 0.79 33.25
N LYS A 27 -6.50 0.46 32.36
CA LYS A 27 -6.40 -0.75 31.52
C LYS A 27 -5.20 -0.63 30.58
N SER A 28 -4.64 -1.77 30.20
CA SER A 28 -3.59 -1.82 29.18
C SER A 28 -4.05 -1.16 27.87
N ASP A 29 -3.39 -0.07 27.50
CA ASP A 29 -3.67 0.78 26.32
C ASP A 29 -3.52 0.06 24.95
N VAL A 30 -3.13 -1.22 24.95
CA VAL A 30 -2.96 -2.03 23.74
C VAL A 30 -4.22 -2.87 23.51
N PRO A 31 -4.91 -2.73 22.36
CA PRO A 31 -6.02 -3.62 22.01
C PRO A 31 -5.56 -5.08 21.91
N ALA A 32 -6.31 -6.01 22.51
CA ALA A 32 -5.92 -7.41 22.68
C ALA A 32 -5.51 -8.10 21.36
N ASP A 33 -6.22 -7.83 20.27
CA ASP A 33 -5.91 -8.37 18.93
C ASP A 33 -4.48 -8.02 18.49
N GLN A 34 -4.02 -6.81 18.83
CA GLN A 34 -2.68 -6.33 18.48
C GLN A 34 -1.60 -6.92 19.39
N GLU A 35 -1.90 -7.18 20.67
CA GLU A 35 -1.03 -7.97 21.55
C GLU A 35 -0.86 -9.38 20.97
N GLN A 36 -1.96 -10.07 20.63
CA GLN A 36 -1.93 -11.43 20.12
C GLN A 36 -1.19 -11.57 18.79
N GLN A 37 -1.42 -10.65 17.83
CA GLN A 37 -0.65 -10.61 16.57
C GLN A 37 0.84 -10.37 16.81
N THR A 38 1.18 -9.52 17.78
CA THR A 38 2.57 -9.23 18.16
C THR A 38 3.25 -10.45 18.79
N LEU A 39 2.57 -11.17 19.68
CA LEU A 39 3.08 -12.39 20.31
C LEU A 39 3.32 -13.50 19.27
N GLN A 40 2.38 -13.73 18.34
CA GLN A 40 2.59 -14.70 17.24
C GLN A 40 3.80 -14.34 16.35
N MET A 41 4.05 -13.05 16.12
CA MET A 41 5.22 -12.58 15.36
C MET A 41 6.52 -12.82 16.13
N VAL A 42 6.52 -12.60 17.46
CA VAL A 42 7.65 -12.91 18.34
C VAL A 42 7.94 -14.41 18.38
N GLU A 43 6.93 -15.26 18.59
CA GLU A 43 7.09 -16.72 18.65
C GLU A 43 7.69 -17.31 17.38
N ARG A 44 7.26 -16.83 16.21
CA ARG A 44 7.72 -17.34 14.89
C ARG A 44 9.11 -16.85 14.49
N HIS A 45 9.56 -15.71 15.00
CA HIS A 45 10.72 -15.00 14.43
C HIS A 45 11.77 -14.52 15.44
N LEU A 46 11.41 -14.38 16.72
CA LEU A 46 12.19 -13.77 17.81
C LEU A 46 12.04 -14.56 19.14
N PRO A 47 12.15 -15.90 19.16
CA PRO A 47 11.78 -16.73 20.33
C PRO A 47 12.60 -16.45 21.60
N GLU A 48 13.78 -15.81 21.49
CA GLU A 48 14.56 -15.32 22.63
C GLU A 48 13.77 -14.31 23.49
N LEU A 49 12.90 -13.51 22.87
CA LEU A 49 12.12 -12.47 23.56
C LEU A 49 10.93 -13.05 24.33
N THR A 50 10.42 -14.24 23.99
CA THR A 50 9.19 -14.80 24.60
C THR A 50 9.33 -14.94 26.12
N LYS A 51 10.50 -15.42 26.61
CA LYS A 51 10.78 -15.52 28.05
C LYS A 51 10.91 -14.15 28.72
N MET A 52 11.50 -13.17 28.02
CA MET A 52 11.64 -11.80 28.52
C MET A 52 10.28 -11.10 28.63
N LEU A 53 9.41 -11.23 27.63
CA LEU A 53 8.06 -10.68 27.63
C LEU A 53 7.21 -11.28 28.75
N ALA A 54 7.29 -12.59 28.98
CA ALA A 54 6.62 -13.25 30.11
C ALA A 54 7.11 -12.70 31.47
N PHE A 55 8.42 -12.48 31.64
CA PHE A 55 8.97 -11.86 32.84
C PHE A 55 8.49 -10.41 33.03
N LEU A 56 8.52 -9.59 31.96
CA LEU A 56 8.08 -8.20 31.99
C LEU A 56 6.59 -8.08 32.34
N ARG A 57 5.73 -8.96 31.79
CA ARG A 57 4.28 -8.99 32.05
C ARG A 57 3.96 -9.11 33.54
N THR A 58 4.69 -9.94 34.27
CA THR A 58 4.46 -10.20 35.70
C THR A 58 5.14 -9.17 36.60
N ASN A 59 6.37 -8.75 36.28
CA ASN A 59 7.20 -7.95 37.20
C ASN A 59 7.16 -6.44 36.92
N THR A 60 6.93 -6.03 35.66
CA THR A 60 7.09 -4.63 35.20
C THR A 60 6.07 -4.30 34.08
N PRO A 61 4.75 -4.36 34.34
CA PRO A 61 3.71 -4.30 33.30
C PRO A 61 3.79 -3.05 32.40
N ARG A 62 4.21 -1.89 32.93
CA ARG A 62 4.41 -0.67 32.12
C ARG A 62 5.49 -0.83 31.03
N GLU A 63 6.56 -1.57 31.31
CA GLU A 63 7.60 -1.87 30.31
C GLU A 63 7.19 -3.02 29.38
N TYR A 64 6.31 -3.94 29.83
CA TYR A 64 5.66 -4.90 28.95
C TYR A 64 4.78 -4.19 27.90
N GLU A 65 3.88 -3.29 28.31
CA GLU A 65 3.03 -2.50 27.41
C GLU A 65 3.86 -1.64 26.43
N ARG A 66 5.00 -1.13 26.87
CA ARG A 66 5.96 -0.43 26.01
C ARG A 66 6.58 -1.38 24.98
N ALA A 67 7.12 -2.51 25.42
CA ALA A 67 7.71 -3.52 24.55
C ALA A 67 6.71 -4.04 23.51
N ILE A 68 5.47 -4.34 23.91
CA ILE A 68 4.40 -4.75 23.00
C ILE A 68 4.08 -3.65 21.98
N ARG A 69 4.01 -2.36 22.37
CA ARG A 69 3.79 -1.25 21.41
C ARG A 69 4.92 -1.13 20.37
N ASP A 70 6.17 -1.28 20.77
CA ASP A 70 7.31 -1.21 19.85
C ASP A 70 7.49 -2.49 19.00
N LEU A 71 7.14 -3.66 19.52
CA LEU A 71 7.08 -4.90 18.75
C LEU A 71 5.90 -4.92 17.75
N ASN A 72 4.74 -4.37 18.12
CA ASN A 72 3.59 -4.13 17.22
C ASN A 72 3.98 -3.21 16.05
N ARG A 73 4.74 -2.13 16.31
CA ARG A 73 5.33 -1.28 15.26
C ARG A 73 6.28 -2.07 14.34
N LYS A 74 7.13 -2.94 14.88
CA LYS A 74 8.00 -3.84 14.08
C LYS A 74 7.17 -4.86 13.26
N ALA A 75 6.11 -5.44 13.83
CA ALA A 75 5.22 -6.40 13.17
C ALA A 75 4.40 -5.80 12.02
N ARG A 76 3.79 -4.61 12.22
CA ARG A 76 3.08 -3.87 11.15
C ARG A 76 4.00 -3.53 9.98
N ARG A 77 5.24 -3.10 10.27
CA ARG A 77 6.25 -2.81 9.24
C ARG A 77 6.64 -4.06 8.45
N LEU A 78 6.80 -5.20 9.14
CA LEU A 78 7.08 -6.49 8.51
C LEU A 78 5.93 -6.97 7.61
N ALA A 79 4.66 -6.74 8.01
CA ALA A 79 3.50 -7.02 7.18
C ALA A 79 3.48 -6.15 5.90
N PHE A 80 3.69 -4.84 6.02
CA PHE A 80 3.81 -3.92 4.87
C PHE A 80 4.98 -4.27 3.94
N SER A 81 6.10 -4.75 4.50
CA SER A 81 7.21 -5.28 3.68
C SER A 81 6.83 -6.54 2.91
N ARG A 82 5.89 -7.37 3.38
CA ARG A 82 5.36 -8.52 2.62
C ARG A 82 4.50 -8.07 1.44
N GLU A 83 3.68 -7.03 1.61
CA GLU A 83 2.88 -6.44 0.51
C GLU A 83 3.77 -5.88 -0.62
N ARG A 84 4.98 -5.42 -0.28
CA ARG A 84 6.00 -4.98 -1.25
C ARG A 84 6.75 -6.13 -1.94
N GLY A 85 6.60 -7.36 -1.48
CA GLY A 85 7.22 -8.58 -2.05
C GLY A 85 8.40 -9.15 -1.25
N GLU A 86 8.74 -10.40 -1.55
CA GLU A 86 9.56 -11.27 -0.69
C GLU A 86 10.92 -10.68 -0.28
N ALA A 87 11.63 -10.02 -1.20
CA ALA A 87 12.92 -9.41 -0.90
C ALA A 87 12.84 -8.32 0.19
N PHE A 88 11.74 -7.56 0.25
CA PHE A 88 11.49 -6.58 1.30
C PHE A 88 11.12 -7.25 2.63
N PHE A 89 10.32 -8.32 2.58
CA PHE A 89 9.97 -9.11 3.77
C PHE A 89 11.22 -9.70 4.43
N GLU A 90 12.05 -10.42 3.68
CA GLU A 90 13.27 -11.04 4.20
C GLU A 90 14.35 -10.04 4.61
N ASN A 91 14.42 -8.87 3.97
CA ASN A 91 15.30 -7.79 4.43
C ASN A 91 14.82 -7.18 5.75
N GLU A 92 13.54 -6.82 5.88
CA GLU A 92 13.02 -6.23 7.12
C GLU A 92 12.98 -7.26 8.27
N LEU A 93 12.75 -8.55 7.99
CA LEU A 93 12.89 -9.63 8.97
C LEU A 93 14.30 -9.72 9.54
N ARG A 94 15.33 -9.60 8.68
CA ARG A 94 16.74 -9.54 9.10
C ARG A 94 17.03 -8.26 9.88
N ILE A 95 16.53 -7.10 9.45
CA ILE A 95 16.65 -5.83 10.20
C ILE A 95 16.09 -5.99 11.62
N ILE A 96 14.86 -6.49 11.75
CA ILE A 96 14.18 -6.67 13.04
C ILE A 96 14.96 -7.60 13.97
N LYS A 97 15.46 -8.74 13.46
CA LYS A 97 16.30 -9.67 14.24
C LYS A 97 17.56 -8.97 14.76
N ILE A 98 18.33 -8.29 13.90
CA ILE A 98 19.54 -7.60 14.34
C ILE A 98 19.23 -6.41 15.27
N GLU A 99 18.14 -5.66 15.07
CA GLU A 99 17.71 -4.63 16.02
C GLU A 99 17.46 -5.24 17.41
N THR A 100 16.77 -6.37 17.52
CA THR A 100 16.56 -7.01 18.82
C THR A 100 17.84 -7.55 19.46
N GLN A 101 18.83 -7.97 18.66
CA GLN A 101 20.15 -8.37 19.19
C GLN A 101 20.99 -7.16 19.64
N VAL A 102 20.84 -5.99 19.01
CA VAL A 102 21.38 -4.71 19.51
C VAL A 102 20.71 -4.30 20.81
N ASP A 103 19.37 -4.38 20.88
CA ASP A 103 18.57 -4.08 22.07
C ASP A 103 19.02 -4.97 23.27
N LEU A 104 19.12 -6.29 23.05
CA LEU A 104 19.54 -7.27 24.06
C LEU A 104 21.01 -7.13 24.48
N ALA A 105 21.94 -6.89 23.55
CA ALA A 105 23.35 -6.64 23.91
C ALA A 105 23.51 -5.36 24.73
N THR A 106 22.77 -4.29 24.38
CA THR A 106 22.74 -3.03 25.13
C THR A 106 22.14 -3.22 26.53
N ALA A 107 21.09 -4.04 26.67
CA ALA A 107 20.51 -4.37 27.97
C ALA A 107 21.49 -5.17 28.86
N LYS A 108 22.19 -6.16 28.30
CA LYS A 108 23.23 -6.93 29.03
C LYS A 108 24.38 -6.04 29.50
N LEU A 109 24.85 -5.12 28.64
CA LEU A 109 25.92 -4.16 28.98
C LEU A 109 25.56 -3.18 30.12
N ARG A 110 24.26 -2.95 30.38
CA ARG A 110 23.82 -2.16 31.56
C ARG A 110 23.84 -2.96 32.87
N LEU A 111 23.91 -4.29 32.80
CA LEU A 111 23.99 -5.18 33.96
C LEU A 111 25.45 -5.59 34.24
N ASN A 112 26.23 -5.85 33.19
CA ASN A 112 27.66 -6.14 33.30
C ASN A 112 28.41 -5.67 32.04
N ASP A 113 29.46 -4.87 32.22
CA ASP A 113 30.19 -4.20 31.14
C ASP A 113 31.36 -5.05 30.64
N ASP A 114 31.06 -5.97 29.71
CA ASP A 114 32.02 -6.92 29.15
C ASP A 114 32.54 -6.52 27.76
N VAL A 115 33.84 -6.70 27.55
CA VAL A 115 34.54 -6.52 26.27
C VAL A 115 33.95 -7.40 25.16
N SER A 116 33.51 -8.63 25.47
CA SER A 116 32.88 -9.51 24.46
C SER A 116 31.52 -8.97 24.00
N LEU A 117 30.68 -8.52 24.93
CA LEU A 117 29.41 -7.85 24.63
C LEU A 117 29.60 -6.53 23.87
N ARG A 118 30.61 -5.72 24.22
CA ARG A 118 30.99 -4.50 23.49
C ARG A 118 31.38 -4.81 22.03
N LYS A 119 32.11 -5.90 21.80
CA LYS A 119 32.46 -6.37 20.44
C LYS A 119 31.21 -6.81 19.68
N GLN A 120 30.37 -7.66 20.29
CA GLN A 120 29.12 -8.13 19.67
C GLN A 120 28.19 -6.97 19.31
N LEU A 121 28.03 -5.98 20.20
CA LEU A 121 27.22 -4.78 19.93
C LEU A 121 27.75 -4.00 18.71
N ARG A 122 29.06 -3.79 18.60
CA ARG A 122 29.68 -3.14 17.43
C ARG A 122 29.42 -3.93 16.14
N GLU A 123 29.58 -5.25 16.17
CA GLU A 123 29.36 -6.12 15.01
C GLU A 123 27.89 -6.11 14.57
N ASN A 124 26.94 -6.22 15.51
CA ASN A 124 25.50 -6.12 15.25
C ASN A 124 25.11 -4.76 14.67
N ILE A 125 25.68 -3.64 15.17
CA ILE A 125 25.45 -2.31 14.60
C ILE A 125 25.95 -2.21 13.16
N VAL A 126 27.14 -2.75 12.85
CA VAL A 126 27.66 -2.78 11.47
C VAL A 126 26.78 -3.62 10.54
N GLN A 127 26.28 -4.77 11.01
CA GLN A 127 25.32 -5.58 10.25
C GLN A 127 23.99 -4.84 10.03
N LEU A 128 23.47 -4.14 11.04
CA LEU A 128 22.24 -3.37 10.94
C LEU A 128 22.33 -2.26 9.87
N GLN A 129 23.45 -1.54 9.80
CA GLN A 129 23.64 -0.52 8.76
C GLN A 129 23.78 -1.14 7.36
N ARG A 130 24.41 -2.31 7.22
CA ARG A 130 24.47 -3.05 5.95
C ARG A 130 23.07 -3.47 5.47
N LEU A 131 22.23 -4.00 6.37
CA LEU A 131 20.85 -4.39 6.05
C LEU A 131 19.97 -3.20 5.69
N LYS A 132 20.14 -2.04 6.36
CA LYS A 132 19.45 -0.79 6.02
C LYS A 132 19.89 -0.24 4.66
N ALA A 133 21.18 -0.33 4.32
CA ALA A 133 21.69 0.01 2.99
C ALA A 133 21.19 -0.97 1.89
N GLU A 134 21.00 -2.25 2.22
CA GLU A 134 20.37 -3.24 1.34
C GLU A 134 18.90 -2.89 1.07
N ARG A 135 18.13 -2.49 2.09
CA ARG A 135 16.74 -2.04 1.91
C ARG A 135 16.62 -0.87 0.93
N LEU A 136 17.52 0.12 1.05
CA LEU A 136 17.56 1.28 0.16
C LEU A 136 17.89 0.90 -1.30
N ARG A 137 18.61 -0.20 -1.54
CA ARG A 137 18.83 -0.73 -2.90
C ARG A 137 17.56 -1.36 -3.47
N LEU A 138 16.82 -2.13 -2.68
CA LEU A 138 15.52 -2.68 -3.08
C LEU A 138 14.51 -1.56 -3.38
N GLU A 139 14.48 -0.50 -2.56
CA GLU A 139 13.63 0.68 -2.80
C GLU A 139 14.06 1.42 -4.08
N ARG A 140 15.37 1.59 -4.34
CA ARG A 140 15.89 2.14 -5.61
C ARG A 140 15.42 1.32 -6.82
N GLU A 141 15.62 0.00 -6.80
CA GLU A 141 15.22 -0.87 -7.92
C GLU A 141 13.72 -0.80 -8.23
N LEU A 142 12.88 -0.70 -7.20
CA LEU A 142 11.43 -0.56 -7.35
C LEU A 142 11.07 0.78 -8.02
N VAL A 143 11.75 1.87 -7.62
CA VAL A 143 11.58 3.19 -8.24
C VAL A 143 12.08 3.20 -9.69
N GLU A 144 13.23 2.59 -9.99
CA GLU A 144 13.75 2.48 -11.36
C GLU A 144 12.80 1.69 -12.27
N LYS A 145 12.23 0.57 -11.77
CA LYS A 145 11.17 -0.20 -12.46
C LYS A 145 9.88 0.62 -12.66
N ARG A 146 9.60 1.62 -11.82
CA ARG A 146 8.46 2.56 -12.02
C ARG A 146 8.79 3.67 -13.02
N ILE A 147 10.01 4.22 -12.99
CA ILE A 147 10.49 5.22 -13.96
C ILE A 147 10.47 4.63 -15.37
N SER A 148 11.02 3.42 -15.58
CA SER A 148 11.00 2.74 -16.87
C SER A 148 9.58 2.61 -17.47
N LYS A 149 8.58 2.26 -16.63
CA LYS A 149 7.18 2.20 -17.06
C LYS A 149 6.57 3.57 -17.39
N LEU A 150 6.92 4.61 -16.62
CA LEU A 150 6.47 5.97 -16.90
C LEU A 150 7.08 6.50 -18.20
N ASN A 151 8.35 6.20 -18.48
CA ASN A 151 9.02 6.59 -19.72
C ASN A 151 8.35 5.95 -20.95
N SER A 152 8.01 4.65 -20.92
CA SER A 152 7.28 4.02 -22.02
C SER A 152 5.85 4.55 -22.19
N GLN A 153 5.25 5.08 -21.11
CA GLN A 153 3.95 5.77 -21.20
C GLN A 153 4.09 7.15 -21.85
N LEU A 154 5.14 7.92 -21.52
CA LEU A 154 5.47 9.18 -22.19
C LEU A 154 5.72 8.97 -23.68
N GLU A 155 6.59 8.01 -24.04
CA GLU A 155 6.88 7.66 -25.44
C GLU A 155 5.60 7.32 -26.24
N SER A 156 4.65 6.58 -25.65
CA SER A 156 3.35 6.29 -26.28
C SER A 156 2.39 7.48 -26.36
N ILE A 157 2.63 8.55 -25.60
CA ILE A 157 1.90 9.82 -25.69
C ILE A 157 2.54 10.71 -26.75
N ASP A 158 3.87 10.80 -26.77
CA ASP A 158 4.64 11.59 -27.73
C ASP A 158 4.41 11.09 -29.16
N GLN A 159 4.42 9.76 -29.38
CA GLN A 159 4.03 9.14 -30.66
C GLN A 159 2.61 9.52 -31.10
N ARG A 160 1.66 9.58 -30.16
CA ARG A 160 0.26 9.95 -30.46
C ARG A 160 0.07 11.46 -30.69
N ILE A 161 0.98 12.29 -30.18
CA ILE A 161 1.05 13.71 -30.52
C ILE A 161 1.62 13.86 -31.93
N GLU A 162 2.71 13.17 -32.27
CA GLU A 162 3.28 13.18 -33.63
C GLU A 162 2.30 12.65 -34.69
N GLU A 163 1.60 11.55 -34.42
CA GLU A 163 0.49 11.05 -35.27
C GLU A 163 -0.60 12.11 -35.50
N PHE A 164 -0.91 12.91 -34.47
CA PHE A 164 -1.92 13.97 -34.53
C PHE A 164 -1.40 15.23 -35.24
N ASP A 165 -0.15 15.64 -35.04
CA ASP A 165 0.42 16.81 -35.72
C ASP A 165 0.64 16.52 -37.22
N THR A 166 0.96 15.28 -37.57
CA THR A 166 1.11 14.84 -38.97
C THR A 166 -0.22 14.60 -39.69
N ASN A 167 -1.23 13.99 -39.04
CA ASN A 167 -2.48 13.57 -39.68
C ASN A 167 -3.74 14.32 -39.21
N GLY A 168 -3.62 15.21 -38.22
CA GLY A 168 -4.75 15.80 -37.49
C GLY A 168 -5.73 16.57 -38.37
N ALA A 169 -5.25 17.26 -39.41
CA ALA A 169 -6.11 17.91 -40.40
C ALA A 169 -7.00 16.92 -41.17
N LEU A 170 -6.45 15.75 -41.53
CA LEU A 170 -7.21 14.68 -42.21
C LEU A 170 -8.21 14.01 -41.24
N VAL A 171 -7.80 13.76 -40.00
CA VAL A 171 -8.66 13.20 -38.95
C VAL A 171 -9.81 14.16 -38.60
N ALA A 172 -9.52 15.45 -38.49
CA ALA A 172 -10.52 16.49 -38.24
C ALA A 172 -11.53 16.61 -39.39
N GLU A 173 -11.08 16.59 -40.65
CA GLU A 173 -11.97 16.61 -41.83
C GLU A 173 -12.82 15.33 -41.93
N GLN A 174 -12.27 14.16 -41.58
CA GLN A 174 -13.05 12.93 -41.47
C GLN A 174 -14.12 13.01 -40.37
N ALA A 175 -13.76 13.51 -39.19
CA ALA A 175 -14.69 13.72 -38.08
C ALA A 175 -15.81 14.72 -38.45
N TYR A 176 -15.45 15.84 -39.07
CA TYR A 176 -16.39 16.83 -39.59
C TYR A 176 -17.39 16.22 -40.58
N ARG A 177 -16.91 15.44 -41.57
CA ARG A 177 -17.77 14.70 -42.52
C ARG A 177 -18.72 13.72 -41.81
N ILE A 178 -18.29 13.06 -40.74
CA ILE A 178 -19.14 12.16 -39.93
C ILE A 178 -20.23 12.95 -39.20
N GLN A 179 -19.91 14.09 -38.59
CA GLN A 179 -20.91 14.92 -37.89
C GLN A 179 -21.90 15.56 -38.88
N LEU A 180 -21.45 16.02 -40.06
CA LEU A 180 -22.36 16.48 -41.13
C LEU A 180 -23.34 15.38 -41.56
N ARG A 181 -22.87 14.12 -41.72
CA ARG A 181 -23.73 12.98 -42.03
C ARG A 181 -24.76 12.69 -40.93
N ARG A 182 -24.39 12.86 -39.66
CA ARG A 182 -25.31 12.72 -38.50
C ARG A 182 -26.36 13.83 -38.46
N ALA A 183 -25.94 15.09 -38.58
CA ALA A 183 -26.86 16.25 -38.59
C ALA A 183 -27.89 16.15 -39.73
N ARG A 184 -27.47 15.76 -40.93
CA ARG A 184 -28.38 15.53 -42.07
C ARG A 184 -29.40 14.42 -41.81
N ARG A 185 -29.04 13.35 -41.08
CA ARG A 185 -29.99 12.27 -40.70
C ARG A 185 -31.04 12.77 -39.70
N LEU A 186 -30.65 13.54 -38.70
CA LEU A 186 -31.57 14.12 -37.72
C LEU A 186 -32.56 15.11 -38.39
N ASN A 187 -32.06 15.98 -39.26
CA ASN A 187 -32.89 16.92 -40.01
C ASN A 187 -33.80 16.24 -41.06
N GLY A 188 -33.44 15.03 -41.51
CA GLY A 188 -34.29 14.20 -42.37
C GLY A 188 -35.40 13.47 -41.61
N ALA A 189 -35.08 12.92 -40.43
CA ALA A 189 -36.05 12.20 -39.58
C ALA A 189 -37.22 13.10 -39.14
N ASN A 190 -36.99 14.40 -38.94
CA ASN A 190 -38.02 15.38 -38.59
C ASN A 190 -38.92 15.83 -39.77
N LYS A 191 -38.89 15.16 -40.94
CA LYS A 191 -39.70 15.52 -42.13
C LYS A 191 -40.68 14.45 -42.62
N THR A 192 -40.90 13.37 -41.87
CA THR A 192 -41.94 12.37 -42.18
C THR A 192 -42.96 12.26 -41.05
N ASN A 193 -44.17 12.78 -41.28
CA ASN A 193 -45.31 12.66 -40.37
C ASN A 193 -45.89 11.22 -40.35
N PRO A 194 -46.68 10.85 -39.32
CA PRO A 194 -46.98 9.45 -39.03
C PRO A 194 -48.13 8.87 -39.85
N SER A 195 -47.83 7.91 -40.75
CA SER A 195 -48.82 6.97 -41.28
C SER A 195 -48.19 5.72 -41.91
N ASP A 196 -48.20 4.58 -41.20
CA ASP A 196 -48.87 3.38 -41.76
C ASP A 196 -49.32 2.41 -40.65
N SER A 197 -50.55 2.64 -40.17
CA SER A 197 -51.24 1.71 -39.29
C SER A 197 -52.08 0.71 -40.12
N ARG A 198 -51.46 -0.29 -40.77
CA ARG A 198 -52.19 -1.39 -41.43
C ARG A 198 -51.54 -2.78 -41.35
N LYS A 199 -52.10 -3.55 -40.41
CA LYS A 199 -52.78 -4.83 -40.70
C LYS A 199 -51.94 -5.96 -41.33
N ARG A 200 -51.45 -6.86 -40.46
CA ARG A 200 -51.45 -8.32 -40.71
C ARG A 200 -51.72 -9.09 -39.42
N GLU A 201 -53.01 -9.26 -39.13
CA GLU A 201 -53.52 -10.14 -38.09
C GLU A 201 -54.41 -11.20 -38.74
N ASN A 202 -54.05 -12.48 -38.58
CA ASN A 202 -54.99 -13.61 -38.40
C ASN A 202 -54.24 -14.92 -38.06
N LYS A 203 -54.86 -15.70 -37.16
CA LYS A 203 -54.47 -17.00 -36.54
C LYS A 203 -55.24 -18.18 -37.21
N PRO A 204 -55.14 -19.47 -36.78
CA PRO A 204 -54.20 -20.20 -35.90
C PRO A 204 -53.43 -21.29 -36.73
N ALA A 205 -52.96 -22.51 -36.35
CA ALA A 205 -52.80 -23.37 -35.15
C ALA A 205 -51.63 -24.39 -35.45
N ALA A 206 -50.95 -25.18 -34.59
CA ALA A 206 -51.01 -25.62 -33.18
C ALA A 206 -52.03 -26.74 -32.81
N PRO A 207 -51.75 -27.72 -31.91
CA PRO A 207 -50.45 -28.22 -31.35
C PRO A 207 -50.45 -29.79 -31.25
N PRO A 208 -49.72 -30.49 -30.34
CA PRO A 208 -48.52 -30.20 -29.50
C PRO A 208 -47.33 -31.11 -29.92
N ALA A 209 -46.28 -31.54 -29.18
CA ALA A 209 -45.75 -31.40 -27.80
C ALA A 209 -44.19 -31.61 -27.87
N LYS A 210 -43.32 -31.72 -26.85
CA LYS A 210 -43.38 -31.83 -25.37
C LYS A 210 -42.16 -31.10 -24.72
N SER A 211 -42.02 -31.20 -23.39
CA SER A 211 -40.81 -31.36 -22.53
C SER A 211 -39.38 -31.13 -23.10
N SER A 212 -38.41 -30.53 -22.38
CA SER A 212 -38.29 -30.34 -20.91
C SER A 212 -37.38 -29.19 -20.43
N ASP A 213 -37.62 -28.78 -19.17
CA ASP A 213 -36.73 -28.25 -18.10
C ASP A 213 -35.99 -26.88 -18.15
N THR A 214 -36.45 -26.00 -17.24
CA THR A 214 -35.81 -24.86 -16.52
C THR A 214 -34.76 -25.32 -15.47
N PRO A 215 -33.90 -24.48 -14.80
CA PRO A 215 -34.10 -23.09 -14.27
C PRO A 215 -33.02 -22.04 -14.67
N ALA A 216 -33.28 -20.73 -14.80
CA ALA A 216 -33.75 -19.69 -13.87
C ALA A 216 -32.68 -19.14 -12.89
N SER A 217 -32.27 -17.86 -13.06
CA SER A 217 -32.49 -16.80 -12.05
C SER A 217 -32.14 -15.35 -12.53
N ASP A 218 -33.03 -14.43 -12.15
CA ASP A 218 -32.83 -13.02 -11.77
C ASP A 218 -32.40 -11.86 -12.72
N LYS A 219 -32.79 -10.67 -12.22
CA LYS A 219 -32.86 -9.30 -12.77
C LYS A 219 -32.26 -8.35 -11.68
N PRO A 220 -32.17 -7.01 -11.81
CA PRO A 220 -32.37 -6.14 -12.96
C PRO A 220 -31.26 -5.05 -13.16
N SER A 221 -31.52 -4.20 -14.16
CA SER A 221 -30.98 -2.90 -14.58
C SER A 221 -30.38 -1.90 -13.55
N GLN A 222 -29.74 -0.85 -14.14
CA GLN A 222 -29.31 0.47 -13.57
C GLN A 222 -27.90 0.51 -12.94
N SER A 223 -27.19 1.65 -12.84
CA SER A 223 -26.93 2.77 -13.78
C SER A 223 -25.94 3.75 -13.12
N SER A 224 -24.81 4.10 -13.75
CA SER A 224 -23.86 5.09 -13.22
C SER A 224 -23.19 5.89 -14.34
N SER A 225 -23.15 7.21 -14.24
CA SER A 225 -22.53 8.11 -15.22
C SER A 225 -21.05 8.36 -14.94
N PRO A 226 -20.20 8.57 -15.96
CA PRO A 226 -18.88 9.16 -15.77
C PRO A 226 -19.00 10.68 -15.55
N THR A 227 -18.65 11.15 -14.35
CA THR A 227 -18.62 12.58 -14.02
C THR A 227 -17.38 13.26 -14.60
N LEU A 228 -17.57 14.35 -15.34
CA LEU A 228 -16.48 15.26 -15.73
C LEU A 228 -16.18 16.25 -14.58
N PRO A 229 -14.90 16.51 -14.25
CA PRO A 229 -14.55 17.61 -13.35
C PRO A 229 -14.72 18.97 -14.06
N PRO A 230 -15.17 20.02 -13.35
CA PRO A 230 -15.25 21.37 -13.91
C PRO A 230 -13.85 21.99 -14.05
N GLY A 231 -13.70 22.90 -15.03
CA GLY A 231 -12.44 23.62 -15.27
C GLY A 231 -12.20 24.76 -14.27
N SER A 232 -10.93 25.07 -14.03
CA SER A 232 -10.52 26.30 -13.34
C SER A 232 -10.59 27.51 -14.28
N PRO A 233 -10.99 28.70 -13.81
CA PRO A 233 -11.00 29.92 -14.62
C PRO A 233 -9.58 30.42 -14.89
N GLN A 234 -9.41 31.14 -16.00
CA GLN A 234 -8.20 31.92 -16.28
C GLN A 234 -8.23 33.26 -15.52
N SER A 235 -7.03 33.77 -15.22
CA SER A 235 -6.73 35.15 -14.84
C SER A 235 -5.40 35.55 -15.48
#